data_AF-A0A931U788-F1
#
_entry.id   AF-A0A931U788-F1
#
_cell.length_a   1.000
_cell.length_b   1.000
_cell.length_c   1.000
_cell.angle_alpha   90.00
_cell.angle_beta   90.00
_cell.angle_gamma   90.00
#
_symmetry.space_group_name_H-M   'P 1'
#
loop_
_entity.id
_entity.type
_entity.pdbx_description
1 polymer ?
#
loop_
_entity_poly.entity_id
_entity_poly.type
_entity_poly.pdbx_seq_one_letter_code
_entity_poly.pdbx_strand_id
1 'polypeptide(L)'
;MIIESTNLPNPVIVKKTPSYLWPMVLGTFFTLTAVSLPVLFVVAKNNKPTGTMLSPLPAGEQARRFGGQAEDHPGPTPVALNFAQSVNLAQNYLNKAFDLSRNQNQTEADKKAIIASLNQSLTQATNSINLAPNQPEGYVLRAQVLTAISKINPQAASLAKQDLDLAAKLANDKNIVLPKPINPVNLLQDEQARRFGGQADSIIIAAPNENATPSAESSGTESNANQKRFILPAGQTEMTINDSLVKADSFIYLVPVDNHNLPVSLKSKSVGGFTVSLDSAATEDISVDYFIINE
;
A
#
# COMPACT_ATOMS: atom_id res chain seq x y z
N MET A 1 30.56 33.21 56.25
CA MET A 1 29.69 33.89 55.27
C MET A 1 28.50 32.96 55.05
N ILE A 2 27.38 33.28 55.67
CA ILE A 2 26.16 32.47 55.75
C ILE A 2 25.20 33.09 54.74
N ILE A 3 24.66 32.30 53.81
CA ILE A 3 23.69 32.78 52.81
C ILE A 3 22.33 32.21 53.21
N GLU A 4 21.43 33.11 53.64
CA GLU A 4 20.02 32.85 53.97
C GLU A 4 19.23 32.45 52.73
N SER A 5 18.46 31.36 52.86
CA SER A 5 17.45 30.91 51.90
C SER A 5 16.12 31.58 52.23
N THR A 6 15.60 32.41 51.33
CA THR A 6 14.29 33.06 51.48
C THR A 6 13.21 32.25 50.76
N ASN A 7 12.20 31.84 51.54
CA ASN A 7 10.97 31.18 51.12
C ASN A 7 10.13 32.09 50.22
N LEU A 8 9.69 31.56 49.06
CA LEU A 8 8.67 32.19 48.22
C LEU A 8 7.27 31.62 48.53
N PRO A 9 6.21 32.44 48.53
CA PRO A 9 4.85 32.01 48.90
C PRO A 9 4.10 31.27 47.77
N ASN A 10 3.30 30.29 48.19
CA ASN A 10 2.36 29.51 47.39
C ASN A 10 1.29 30.39 46.70
N PRO A 11 1.03 30.23 45.38
CA PRO A 11 -0.13 30.85 44.75
C PRO A 11 -1.43 30.10 45.08
N VAL A 12 -2.42 30.86 45.53
CA VAL A 12 -3.80 30.44 45.85
C VAL A 12 -4.57 30.08 44.58
N ILE A 13 -5.21 28.92 44.59
CA ILE A 13 -6.10 28.41 43.55
C ILE A 13 -7.43 29.17 43.58
N VAL A 14 -7.81 29.81 42.47
CA VAL A 14 -9.16 30.36 42.26
C VAL A 14 -9.90 29.50 41.24
N LYS A 15 -10.82 28.65 41.72
CA LYS A 15 -11.80 27.94 40.87
C LYS A 15 -12.90 28.92 40.48
N LYS A 16 -13.10 29.14 39.18
CA LYS A 16 -14.21 29.91 38.62
C LYS A 16 -15.04 29.01 37.72
N THR A 17 -16.16 28.50 38.23
CA THR A 17 -17.20 27.81 37.45
C THR A 17 -18.23 28.82 36.96
N PRO A 18 -18.47 28.95 35.64
CA PRO A 18 -19.66 29.61 35.16
C PRO A 18 -20.80 28.60 34.99
N SER A 19 -21.85 28.81 35.77
CA SER A 19 -23.17 28.19 35.67
C SER A 19 -23.90 28.76 34.43
N TYR A 20 -24.34 27.89 33.52
CA TYR A 20 -25.33 28.24 32.51
C TYR A 20 -26.53 27.30 32.63
N LEU A 21 -27.66 27.93 32.93
CA LEU A 21 -29.02 27.41 32.98
C LEU A 21 -29.74 27.78 31.67
N TRP A 22 -30.77 26.99 31.33
CA TRP A 22 -31.84 27.18 30.31
C TRP A 22 -31.61 26.57 28.91
N PRO A 23 -32.69 26.14 28.19
CA PRO A 23 -33.91 25.44 28.63
C PRO A 23 -34.19 24.13 27.85
N MET A 24 -35.14 23.35 28.39
CA MET A 24 -35.85 22.27 27.71
C MET A 24 -36.39 22.72 26.34
N VAL A 25 -36.15 21.91 25.30
CA VAL A 25 -36.95 21.89 24.07
C VAL A 25 -37.45 20.47 23.84
N LEU A 26 -38.74 20.30 24.13
CA LEU A 26 -39.78 19.60 23.40
C LEU A 26 -39.36 18.50 22.39
N GLY A 27 -39.89 17.30 22.62
CA GLY A 27 -39.61 16.11 21.85
C GLY A 27 -40.16 16.07 20.43
N THR A 28 -39.52 15.21 19.65
CA THR A 28 -39.98 14.71 18.36
C THR A 28 -39.95 13.18 18.41
N PHE A 29 -41.13 12.58 18.30
CA PHE A 29 -41.31 11.16 18.06
C PHE A 29 -40.79 10.83 16.65
N PHE A 30 -39.69 10.08 16.54
CA PHE A 30 -39.32 9.44 15.29
C PHE A 30 -40.12 8.16 15.13
N THR A 31 -41.04 8.15 14.17
CA THR A 31 -41.72 6.96 13.67
C THR A 31 -40.71 6.07 12.95
N LEU A 32 -40.51 4.86 13.48
CA LEU A 32 -39.66 3.82 12.91
C LEU A 32 -40.33 3.21 11.67
N THR A 33 -40.04 3.72 10.48
CA THR A 33 -40.40 3.03 9.23
C THR A 33 -39.35 1.97 8.94
N ALA A 34 -39.73 0.69 9.13
CA ALA A 34 -38.94 -0.45 8.70
C ALA A 34 -38.86 -0.48 7.17
N VAL A 35 -37.76 0.00 6.60
CA VAL A 35 -37.45 -0.19 5.18
C VAL A 35 -36.77 -1.54 5.05
N SER A 36 -37.51 -2.53 4.53
CA SER A 36 -36.95 -3.81 4.11
C SER A 36 -36.05 -3.58 2.90
N LEU A 37 -34.73 -3.61 3.10
CA LEU A 37 -33.77 -3.60 1.99
C LEU A 37 -33.78 -4.98 1.29
N PRO A 38 -33.84 -5.03 -0.05
CA PRO A 38 -33.64 -6.27 -0.78
C PRO A 38 -32.19 -6.74 -0.59
N VAL A 39 -32.03 -7.99 -0.14
CA VAL A 39 -30.73 -8.67 -0.09
C VAL A 39 -30.32 -8.98 -1.53
N LEU A 40 -29.42 -8.17 -2.08
CA LEU A 40 -28.72 -8.47 -3.33
C LEU A 40 -27.54 -9.40 -3.03
N PHE A 41 -27.66 -10.66 -3.47
CA PHE A 41 -26.50 -11.55 -3.59
C PHE A 41 -25.64 -11.10 -4.77
N VAL A 42 -24.55 -10.40 -4.50
CA VAL A 42 -23.49 -10.19 -5.49
C VAL A 42 -22.58 -11.41 -5.46
N VAL A 43 -22.73 -12.28 -6.45
CA VAL A 43 -21.74 -13.32 -6.76
C VAL A 43 -20.58 -12.63 -7.46
N ALA A 44 -19.54 -12.27 -6.70
CA ALA A 44 -18.28 -11.80 -7.27
C ALA A 44 -17.58 -12.98 -7.97
N LYS A 45 -17.60 -13.00 -9.31
CA LYS A 45 -16.72 -13.86 -10.10
C LYS A 45 -15.31 -13.27 -10.04
N ASN A 46 -14.43 -14.04 -9.43
CA ASN A 46 -13.08 -13.66 -9.05
C ASN A 46 -12.13 -13.82 -10.25
N ASN A 47 -11.93 -12.76 -11.03
CA ASN A 47 -10.93 -12.73 -12.10
C ASN A 47 -9.59 -12.27 -11.52
N LYS A 48 -8.60 -13.16 -11.52
CA LYS A 48 -7.26 -12.91 -10.97
C LYS A 48 -6.32 -12.37 -12.06
N PRO A 49 -5.58 -11.27 -11.84
CA PRO A 49 -4.37 -10.98 -12.58
C PRO A 49 -3.17 -11.77 -12.00
N THR A 50 -2.41 -12.41 -12.88
CA THR A 50 -1.19 -13.16 -12.59
C THR A 50 0.06 -12.27 -12.66
N GLY A 51 0.84 -12.23 -11.58
CA GLY A 51 2.21 -11.67 -11.58
C GLY A 51 2.87 -11.73 -10.20
N THR A 52 4.05 -12.34 -10.11
CA THR A 52 4.90 -12.38 -8.91
C THR A 52 6.20 -11.62 -9.13
N MET A 53 6.71 -10.95 -8.10
CA MET A 53 8.16 -10.76 -7.91
C MET A 53 8.56 -11.34 -6.54
N LEU A 54 9.32 -12.42 -6.60
CA LEU A 54 10.22 -12.86 -5.54
C LEU A 54 11.48 -11.98 -5.56
N SER A 55 11.97 -11.54 -4.39
CA SER A 55 13.41 -11.58 -4.05
C SER A 55 13.73 -10.99 -2.68
N PRO A 56 14.88 -11.32 -2.05
CA PRO A 56 15.91 -12.29 -2.46
C PRO A 56 16.31 -13.29 -1.34
N LEU A 57 17.10 -14.32 -1.70
CA LEU A 57 18.02 -15.00 -0.77
C LEU A 57 19.44 -14.99 -1.38
N PRO A 58 20.50 -15.05 -0.54
CA PRO A 58 21.81 -14.45 -0.81
C PRO A 58 22.66 -15.21 -1.85
N ALA A 59 23.64 -14.50 -2.41
CA ALA A 59 24.62 -15.04 -3.33
C ALA A 59 25.40 -16.21 -2.69
N GLY A 60 25.23 -17.39 -3.26
CA GLY A 60 25.98 -18.60 -2.95
C GLY A 60 25.99 -19.48 -4.19
N GLU A 61 27.20 -19.81 -4.64
CA GLU A 61 27.50 -20.64 -5.80
C GLU A 61 26.72 -21.96 -5.77
N GLN A 62 26.00 -22.29 -6.85
CA GLN A 62 25.90 -23.63 -7.47
C GLN A 62 24.77 -23.69 -8.51
N ALA A 63 25.12 -23.51 -9.79
CA ALA A 63 24.47 -24.18 -10.92
C ALA A 63 25.37 -24.10 -12.16
N ARG A 64 26.56 -24.70 -12.06
CA ARG A 64 27.32 -25.18 -13.23
C ARG A 64 26.89 -26.63 -13.48
N ARG A 65 26.59 -26.95 -14.76
CA ARG A 65 26.16 -28.25 -15.34
C ARG A 65 24.66 -28.52 -15.13
N PHE A 66 23.84 -28.79 -16.14
CA PHE A 66 24.02 -29.73 -17.25
C PHE A 66 23.43 -29.19 -18.58
N GLY A 67 24.12 -29.45 -19.68
CA GLY A 67 23.53 -29.42 -21.02
C GLY A 67 22.82 -30.75 -21.28
N GLY A 68 21.58 -30.67 -21.74
CA GLY A 68 20.77 -31.83 -22.14
C GLY A 68 19.31 -31.44 -22.33
N GLN A 69 18.90 -31.40 -23.60
CA GLN A 69 17.53 -31.53 -24.12
C GLN A 69 16.41 -30.70 -23.49
N ALA A 70 15.89 -29.76 -24.29
CA ALA A 70 14.66 -29.02 -24.03
C ALA A 70 13.46 -29.96 -24.06
N GLU A 71 12.99 -30.40 -22.88
CA GLU A 71 11.65 -30.91 -22.70
C GLU A 71 10.71 -29.75 -22.36
N ASP A 72 9.66 -29.63 -23.15
CA ASP A 72 8.56 -28.65 -23.11
C ASP A 72 7.73 -28.79 -21.83
N HIS A 73 8.31 -28.39 -20.69
CA HIS A 73 7.62 -28.35 -19.41
C HIS A 73 6.84 -27.03 -19.29
N PRO A 74 5.52 -27.05 -19.06
CA PRO A 74 4.78 -25.84 -18.74
C PRO A 74 5.43 -25.20 -17.50
N GLY A 75 5.93 -23.99 -17.67
CA GLY A 75 6.63 -23.26 -16.61
C GLY A 75 5.78 -23.21 -15.33
N PRO A 76 6.40 -23.22 -14.15
CA PRO A 76 5.67 -23.20 -12.88
C PRO A 76 4.72 -22.00 -12.87
N THR A 77 3.42 -22.28 -12.78
CA THR A 77 2.39 -21.25 -12.70
C THR A 77 2.62 -20.42 -11.43
N PRO A 78 2.63 -19.08 -11.52
CA PRO A 78 2.86 -18.23 -10.36
C PRO A 78 1.73 -18.42 -9.35
N VAL A 79 2.07 -18.90 -8.17
CA VAL A 79 1.12 -19.11 -7.07
C VAL A 79 0.65 -17.74 -6.57
N ALA A 80 -0.62 -17.41 -6.78
CA ALA A 80 -1.22 -16.20 -6.25
C ALA A 80 -1.12 -16.17 -4.72
N LEU A 81 -0.69 -15.04 -4.15
CA LEU A 81 -0.59 -14.84 -2.72
C LEU A 81 -1.97 -15.00 -2.07
N ASN A 82 -2.06 -15.83 -1.04
CA ASN A 82 -3.25 -15.91 -0.19
C ASN A 82 -3.18 -14.88 0.95
N PHE A 83 -4.31 -14.67 1.63
CA PHE A 83 -4.42 -13.72 2.74
C PHE A 83 -3.32 -13.86 3.78
N ALA A 84 -3.08 -15.09 4.27
CA ALA A 84 -2.08 -15.35 5.31
C ALA A 84 -0.66 -15.02 4.83
N GLN A 85 -0.33 -15.30 3.56
CA GLN A 85 0.95 -14.95 2.98
C GLN A 85 1.13 -13.43 2.87
N SER A 86 0.10 -12.68 2.45
CA SER A 86 0.15 -11.21 2.41
C SER A 86 0.32 -10.60 3.80
N VAL A 87 -0.38 -11.10 4.82
CA VAL A 87 -0.21 -10.67 6.22
C VAL A 87 1.22 -10.92 6.70
N ASN A 88 1.75 -12.12 6.46
CA ASN A 88 3.11 -12.49 6.86
C ASN A 88 4.18 -11.62 6.16
N LEU A 89 4.03 -11.37 4.85
CA LEU A 89 4.94 -10.50 4.10
C LEU A 89 4.90 -9.07 4.64
N ALA A 90 3.70 -8.52 4.87
CA ALA A 90 3.53 -7.20 5.45
C ALA A 90 4.24 -7.08 6.81
N GLN A 91 4.08 -8.07 7.70
CA GLN A 91 4.77 -8.12 8.99
C GLN A 91 6.29 -8.22 8.84
N ASN A 92 6.78 -9.05 7.91
CA ASN A 92 8.22 -9.19 7.66
C ASN A 92 8.85 -7.87 7.21
N TYR A 93 8.21 -7.13 6.30
CA TYR A 93 8.68 -5.83 5.87
C TYR A 93 8.61 -4.77 6.98
N LEU A 94 7.55 -4.80 7.80
CA LEU A 94 7.45 -3.94 8.97
C LEU A 94 8.59 -4.22 9.97
N ASN A 95 8.84 -5.49 10.28
CA ASN A 95 9.94 -5.91 11.15
C ASN A 95 11.30 -5.49 10.60
N LYS A 96 11.52 -5.61 9.29
CA LYS A 96 12.74 -5.14 8.63
C LYS A 96 12.92 -3.63 8.78
N ALA A 97 11.84 -2.84 8.60
CA ALA A 97 11.88 -1.39 8.84
C ALA A 97 12.24 -1.08 10.30
N PHE A 98 11.68 -1.83 11.26
CA PHE A 98 12.02 -1.72 12.67
C PHE A 98 13.47 -2.08 12.96
N ASP A 99 14.00 -3.16 12.42
CA ASP A 99 15.38 -3.57 12.67
C ASP A 99 16.38 -2.56 12.13
N LEU A 100 16.14 -2.05 10.91
CA LEU A 100 16.93 -0.95 10.34
C LEU A 100 16.82 0.32 11.19
N SER A 101 15.64 0.60 11.74
CA SER A 101 15.42 1.81 12.54
C SER A 101 16.22 1.86 13.84
N ARG A 102 16.55 0.70 14.41
CA ARG A 102 17.26 0.61 15.71
C ARG A 102 18.70 1.12 15.64
N ASN A 103 19.29 1.21 14.45
CA ASN A 103 20.61 1.80 14.29
C ASN A 103 20.54 3.31 14.61
N GLN A 104 21.33 3.78 15.58
CA GLN A 104 21.37 5.21 15.92
C GLN A 104 22.13 6.05 14.88
N ASN A 105 23.03 5.41 14.11
CA ASN A 105 23.89 6.04 13.11
C ASN A 105 23.43 5.71 11.69
N GLN A 106 22.16 5.96 11.38
CA GLN A 106 21.60 5.65 10.05
C GLN A 106 22.25 6.49 8.95
N THR A 107 22.71 5.82 7.90
CA THR A 107 23.11 6.44 6.65
C THR A 107 21.88 6.79 5.80
N GLU A 108 22.03 7.66 4.81
CA GLU A 108 20.95 7.94 3.84
C GLU A 108 20.46 6.69 3.09
N ALA A 109 21.32 5.67 2.94
CA ALA A 109 20.93 4.38 2.37
C ALA A 109 20.00 3.59 3.31
N ASP A 110 20.31 3.56 4.62
CA ASP A 110 19.47 2.91 5.63
C ASP A 110 18.09 3.55 5.69
N LYS A 111 18.06 4.88 5.62
CA LYS A 111 16.84 5.69 5.55
C LYS A 111 15.94 5.30 4.37
N LYS A 112 16.52 5.22 3.17
CA LYS A 112 15.81 4.75 1.97
C LYS A 112 15.31 3.31 2.13
N ALA A 113 16.12 2.44 2.74
CA ALA A 113 15.73 1.05 2.98
C ALA A 113 14.58 0.91 3.99
N ILE A 114 14.53 1.78 5.01
CA ILE A 114 13.41 1.87 5.96
C ILE A 114 12.14 2.28 5.21
N ILE A 115 12.18 3.36 4.42
CA ILE A 115 11.01 3.83 3.64
C ILE A 115 10.53 2.75 2.67
N ALA A 116 11.44 2.13 1.91
CA ALA A 116 11.11 1.05 0.99
C ALA A 116 10.43 -0.12 1.72
N SER A 117 10.92 -0.49 2.90
CA SER A 117 10.34 -1.56 3.72
C SER A 117 8.95 -1.17 4.26
N LEU A 118 8.76 0.08 4.70
CA LEU A 118 7.43 0.58 5.14
C LEU A 118 6.42 0.59 3.98
N ASN A 119 6.83 1.06 2.80
CA ASN A 119 5.97 1.05 1.60
C ASN A 119 5.60 -0.40 1.18
N GLN A 120 6.56 -1.32 1.19
CA GLN A 120 6.29 -2.74 0.90
C GLN A 120 5.35 -3.35 1.95
N SER A 121 5.51 -3.00 3.23
CA SER A 121 4.61 -3.43 4.29
C SER A 121 3.19 -2.90 4.07
N LEU A 122 3.05 -1.61 3.76
CA LEU A 122 1.76 -0.97 3.47
C LEU A 122 1.06 -1.63 2.28
N THR A 123 1.78 -1.88 1.18
CA THR A 123 1.25 -2.57 0.00
C THR A 123 0.72 -3.95 0.34
N GLN A 124 1.48 -4.76 1.08
CA GLN A 124 1.06 -6.12 1.43
C GLN A 124 -0.09 -6.13 2.45
N ALA A 125 -0.14 -5.16 3.36
CA ALA A 125 -1.27 -4.98 4.26
C ALA A 125 -2.54 -4.63 3.49
N THR A 126 -2.46 -3.70 2.53
CA THR A 126 -3.58 -3.38 1.63
C THR A 126 -3.99 -4.58 0.78
N ASN A 127 -3.06 -5.37 0.26
CA ASN A 127 -3.37 -6.61 -0.46
C ASN A 127 -4.14 -7.59 0.42
N SER A 128 -3.75 -7.74 1.70
CA SER A 128 -4.47 -8.62 2.63
C SER A 128 -5.93 -8.17 2.84
N ILE A 129 -6.18 -6.87 2.91
CA ILE A 129 -7.53 -6.30 3.02
C ILE A 129 -8.33 -6.56 1.75
N ASN A 130 -7.73 -6.37 0.57
CA ASN A 130 -8.40 -6.64 -0.69
C ASN A 130 -8.76 -8.13 -0.86
N LEU A 131 -7.89 -9.04 -0.37
CA LEU A 131 -8.14 -10.48 -0.40
C LEU A 131 -9.21 -10.94 0.59
N ALA A 132 -9.32 -10.28 1.75
CA ALA A 132 -10.27 -10.63 2.79
C ALA A 132 -10.78 -9.37 3.53
N PRO A 133 -11.71 -8.59 2.94
CA PRO A 133 -12.10 -7.28 3.44
C PRO A 133 -12.92 -7.32 4.74
N ASN A 134 -13.41 -8.50 5.12
CA ASN A 134 -14.11 -8.76 6.37
C ASN A 134 -13.19 -9.28 7.48
N GLN A 135 -11.88 -9.44 7.22
CA GLN A 135 -10.92 -9.87 8.23
C GLN A 135 -10.25 -8.64 8.88
N PRO A 136 -10.36 -8.48 10.20
CA PRO A 136 -9.84 -7.30 10.91
C PRO A 136 -8.30 -7.21 10.90
N GLU A 137 -7.59 -8.33 10.76
CA GLU A 137 -6.13 -8.40 10.87
C GLU A 137 -5.42 -7.55 9.81
N GLY A 138 -5.97 -7.48 8.59
CA GLY A 138 -5.40 -6.66 7.52
C GLY A 138 -5.44 -5.16 7.86
N TYR A 139 -6.56 -4.69 8.40
CA TYR A 139 -6.73 -3.30 8.84
C TYR A 139 -5.86 -2.98 10.05
N VAL A 140 -5.78 -3.88 11.04
CA VAL A 140 -4.87 -3.72 12.18
C VAL A 140 -3.43 -3.55 11.70
N LEU A 141 -2.98 -4.42 10.79
CA LEU A 141 -1.61 -4.38 10.31
C LEU A 141 -1.34 -3.10 9.53
N ARG A 142 -2.28 -2.68 8.67
CA ARG A 142 -2.14 -1.40 7.96
C ARG A 142 -2.11 -0.21 8.92
N ALA A 143 -2.94 -0.20 9.95
CA ALA A 143 -2.91 0.83 10.98
C ALA A 143 -1.56 0.91 11.70
N GLN A 144 -0.92 -0.24 11.99
CA GLN A 144 0.41 -0.27 12.58
C GLN A 144 1.45 0.39 11.66
N VAL A 145 1.42 0.07 10.36
CA VAL A 145 2.31 0.66 9.36
C VAL A 145 2.04 2.17 9.21
N LEU A 146 0.78 2.59 9.16
CA LEU A 146 0.40 4.00 9.07
C LEU A 146 0.79 4.78 10.33
N THR A 147 0.71 4.16 11.51
CA THR A 147 1.19 4.76 12.76
C THR A 147 2.70 4.95 12.72
N ALA A 148 3.45 3.96 12.21
CA ALA A 148 4.88 4.07 11.96
C ALA A 148 5.21 5.24 11.01
N ILE A 149 4.46 5.34 9.91
CA ILE A 149 4.61 6.40 8.90
C ILE A 149 4.21 7.78 9.44
N SER A 150 3.31 7.87 10.42
CA SER A 150 2.74 9.13 10.91
C SER A 150 3.76 10.16 11.41
N LYS A 151 4.93 9.69 11.83
CA LYS A 151 6.07 10.54 12.22
C LYS A 151 6.70 11.28 11.05
N ILE A 152 6.61 10.72 9.84
CA ILE A 152 7.09 11.32 8.58
C ILE A 152 5.94 12.02 7.85
N ASN A 153 4.78 11.37 7.78
CA ASN A 153 3.57 11.90 7.14
C ASN A 153 2.42 11.98 8.17
N PRO A 154 2.18 13.15 8.79
CA PRO A 154 1.15 13.31 9.81
C PRO A 154 -0.26 12.91 9.37
N GLN A 155 -0.58 12.97 8.06
CA GLN A 155 -1.89 12.56 7.54
C GLN A 155 -2.15 11.06 7.76
N ALA A 156 -1.09 10.24 7.80
CA ALA A 156 -1.19 8.81 8.06
C ALA A 156 -1.78 8.48 9.43
N ALA A 157 -1.69 9.38 10.42
CA ALA A 157 -2.29 9.17 11.73
C ALA A 157 -3.83 9.06 11.66
N SER A 158 -4.46 9.85 10.79
CA SER A 158 -5.92 9.84 10.62
C SER A 158 -6.40 8.53 9.99
N LEU A 159 -5.68 8.05 8.97
CA LEU A 159 -5.94 6.77 8.30
C LEU A 159 -5.69 5.58 9.23
N ALA A 160 -4.63 5.62 10.03
CA ALA A 160 -4.36 4.60 11.04
C ALA A 160 -5.53 4.46 12.02
N LYS A 161 -6.09 5.60 12.46
CA LYS A 161 -7.26 5.62 13.34
C LYS A 161 -8.49 5.02 12.65
N GLN A 162 -8.75 5.39 11.41
CA GLN A 162 -9.86 4.84 10.62
C GLN A 162 -9.75 3.31 10.50
N ASP A 163 -8.56 2.79 10.21
CA ASP A 163 -8.31 1.35 10.11
C ASP A 163 -8.53 0.63 11.44
N LEU A 164 -8.12 1.22 12.56
CA LEU A 164 -8.38 0.64 13.89
C LEU A 164 -9.87 0.64 14.23
N ASP A 165 -10.59 1.72 13.92
CA ASP A 165 -12.03 1.81 14.16
C ASP A 165 -12.79 0.77 13.32
N LEU A 166 -12.37 0.54 12.07
CA LEU A 166 -12.96 -0.48 11.20
C LEU A 166 -12.61 -1.90 11.66
N ALA A 167 -11.35 -2.14 12.03
CA ALA A 167 -10.94 -3.42 12.60
C ALA A 167 -11.74 -3.77 13.87
N ALA A 168 -11.95 -2.79 14.76
CA ALA A 168 -12.74 -2.97 15.98
C ALA A 168 -14.19 -3.32 15.67
N LYS A 169 -14.79 -2.70 14.65
CA LYS A 169 -16.15 -3.06 14.18
C LYS A 169 -16.21 -4.48 13.62
N LEU A 170 -15.24 -4.86 12.79
CA LEU A 170 -15.17 -6.20 12.18
C LEU A 170 -14.91 -7.29 13.23
N ALA A 171 -14.21 -6.96 14.31
CA ALA A 171 -13.91 -7.89 15.40
C ALA A 171 -15.16 -8.43 16.08
N ASN A 172 -16.26 -7.66 16.18
CA ASN A 172 -17.51 -8.05 16.86
C ASN A 172 -17.24 -8.77 18.21
N ASP A 173 -16.44 -8.15 19.08
CA ASP A 173 -15.99 -8.70 20.38
C ASP A 173 -15.24 -10.04 20.34
N LYS A 174 -14.88 -10.57 19.16
CA LYS A 174 -13.90 -11.66 19.08
C LYS A 174 -12.57 -11.13 19.60
N ASN A 175 -11.98 -11.87 20.53
CA ASN A 175 -10.65 -11.62 21.04
C ASN A 175 -9.64 -11.87 19.91
N ILE A 176 -9.42 -10.87 19.07
CA ILE A 176 -8.38 -10.91 18.05
C ILE A 176 -7.06 -10.92 18.81
N VAL A 177 -6.31 -12.02 18.69
CA VAL A 177 -4.92 -12.03 19.13
C VAL A 177 -4.14 -11.26 18.09
N LEU A 178 -4.06 -9.94 18.27
CA LEU A 178 -3.19 -9.11 17.45
C LEU A 178 -1.76 -9.64 17.57
N PRO A 179 -0.99 -9.66 16.47
CA PRO A 179 0.47 -9.69 16.57
C PRO A 179 0.87 -8.56 17.51
N LYS A 180 1.72 -8.88 18.51
CA LYS A 180 2.07 -7.92 19.57
C LYS A 180 2.43 -6.58 18.94
N PRO A 181 1.68 -5.49 19.24
CA PRO A 181 1.94 -4.20 18.64
C PRO A 181 3.37 -3.79 18.95
N ILE A 182 4.18 -3.62 17.92
CA ILE A 182 5.54 -3.11 18.07
C ILE A 182 5.39 -1.61 18.28
N ASN A 183 5.88 -1.11 19.41
CA ASN A 183 5.72 0.28 19.79
C ASN A 183 6.49 1.17 18.79
N PRO A 184 5.79 1.96 17.94
CA PRO A 184 6.41 2.66 16.82
C PRO A 184 7.23 3.89 17.26
N VAL A 185 7.17 4.24 18.55
CA VAL A 185 7.85 5.41 19.14
C VAL A 185 9.37 5.41 18.92
N ASN A 186 9.98 4.26 18.60
CA ASN A 186 11.41 4.15 18.32
C ASN A 186 11.78 4.04 16.82
N LEU A 187 10.83 4.04 15.88
CA LEU A 187 11.14 3.88 14.46
C LEU A 187 11.96 5.02 13.88
N LEU A 188 11.69 6.23 14.36
CA LEU A 188 12.40 7.43 13.94
C LEU A 188 12.39 8.32 15.15
N GLN A 189 13.54 8.50 15.79
CA GLN A 189 13.66 9.50 16.86
C GLN A 189 13.17 10.84 16.31
N ASP A 190 12.46 11.64 17.10
CA ASP A 190 11.74 12.82 16.59
C ASP A 190 12.65 13.80 15.80
N GLU A 191 13.94 13.87 16.14
CA GLU A 191 14.94 14.64 15.39
C GLU A 191 15.31 14.02 14.04
N GLN A 192 15.40 12.69 13.97
CA GLN A 192 15.63 11.97 12.72
C GLN A 192 14.42 12.15 11.80
N ALA A 193 13.20 11.90 12.30
CA ALA A 193 11.94 12.07 11.56
C ALA A 193 11.82 13.44 10.87
N ARG A 194 12.22 14.52 11.57
CA ARG A 194 12.24 15.88 11.01
C ARG A 194 13.20 16.05 9.84
N ARG A 195 14.34 15.35 9.83
CA ARG A 195 15.29 15.35 8.71
C ARG A 195 14.78 14.58 7.49
N PHE A 196 13.77 13.71 7.64
CA PHE A 196 13.09 13.04 6.52
C PHE A 196 11.97 13.86 5.90
N GLY A 197 11.57 15.00 6.50
CA GLY A 197 10.44 15.80 6.03
C GLY A 197 10.55 16.29 4.58
N GLY A 198 11.76 16.32 4.00
CA GLY A 198 11.99 16.63 2.59
C GLY A 198 11.85 15.46 1.60
N GLN A 199 11.70 14.21 2.08
CA GLN A 199 11.50 13.00 1.26
C GLN A 199 10.13 12.35 1.48
N ALA A 200 9.24 12.99 2.27
CA ALA A 200 7.89 12.50 2.56
C ALA A 200 7.04 12.27 1.30
N ASP A 201 7.37 12.94 0.19
CA ASP A 201 6.70 12.77 -1.11
C ASP A 201 6.92 11.39 -1.75
N SER A 202 7.86 10.57 -1.23
CA SER A 202 8.10 9.20 -1.71
C SER A 202 7.21 8.13 -1.04
N ILE A 203 6.43 8.50 -0.02
CA ILE A 203 5.49 7.59 0.63
C ILE A 203 4.14 7.69 -0.07
N ILE A 204 3.85 6.72 -0.94
CA ILE A 204 2.56 6.62 -1.61
C ILE A 204 1.56 5.98 -0.65
N ILE A 205 0.67 6.79 -0.06
CA ILE A 205 -0.41 6.32 0.78
C ILE A 205 -1.65 6.09 -0.09
N ALA A 206 -1.81 4.87 -0.61
CA ALA A 206 -3.07 4.47 -1.24
C ALA A 206 -4.07 4.10 -0.14
N ALA A 207 -5.05 4.98 0.11
CA ALA A 207 -6.17 4.63 0.96
C ALA A 207 -6.97 3.47 0.32
N PRO A 208 -7.48 2.50 1.10
CA PRO A 208 -8.44 1.53 0.58
C PRO A 208 -9.66 2.29 0.07
N ASN A 209 -10.07 2.03 -1.17
CA ASN A 209 -11.28 2.63 -1.68
C ASN A 209 -12.47 1.78 -1.23
N GLU A 210 -13.20 2.21 -0.18
CA GLU A 210 -14.41 1.52 0.29
C GLU A 210 -15.59 1.67 -0.69
N ASN A 211 -15.44 2.45 -1.78
CA ASN A 211 -16.53 2.71 -2.73
C ASN A 211 -15.99 3.06 -4.14
N ALA A 212 -15.17 2.20 -4.74
CA ALA A 212 -14.56 2.46 -6.04
C ALA A 212 -15.58 2.54 -7.19
N THR A 213 -16.08 3.75 -7.45
CA THR A 213 -16.31 4.22 -8.82
C THR A 213 -15.02 4.97 -9.23
N PRO A 214 -14.34 4.59 -10.33
CA PRO A 214 -13.11 5.26 -10.73
C PRO A 214 -13.45 6.65 -11.26
N SER A 215 -13.03 7.69 -10.56
CA SER A 215 -12.96 9.04 -11.11
C SER A 215 -11.63 9.63 -10.68
N ALA A 216 -10.75 9.75 -11.67
CA ALA A 216 -9.42 10.30 -11.53
C ALA A 216 -9.51 11.83 -11.57
N GLU A 217 -9.05 12.48 -10.51
CA GLU A 217 -8.45 13.82 -10.65
C GLU A 217 -7.07 13.79 -9.98
N SER A 218 -6.07 13.89 -10.86
CA SER A 218 -4.66 14.02 -10.57
C SER A 218 -4.39 15.39 -9.97
N SER A 219 -3.67 15.44 -8.86
CA SER A 219 -2.92 16.62 -8.44
C SER A 219 -1.52 16.22 -8.01
N GLY A 220 -0.58 16.41 -8.94
CA GLY A 220 0.71 17.04 -8.67
C GLY A 220 1.62 16.40 -7.64
N THR A 221 2.21 15.25 -7.99
CA THR A 221 3.57 14.92 -7.58
C THR A 221 4.21 14.34 -8.82
N GLU A 222 5.34 14.89 -9.28
CA GLU A 222 5.98 14.48 -10.52
C GLU A 222 6.44 13.02 -10.40
N SER A 223 5.53 12.09 -10.71
CA SER A 223 5.84 10.68 -10.79
C SER A 223 6.87 10.52 -11.90
N ASN A 224 7.99 9.88 -11.58
CA ASN A 224 8.95 9.42 -12.59
C ASN A 224 8.35 8.32 -13.50
N ALA A 225 7.11 7.89 -13.23
CA ALA A 225 6.31 7.04 -14.09
C ALA A 225 5.47 7.89 -15.06
N ASN A 226 5.69 7.69 -16.35
CA ASN A 226 4.82 8.23 -17.39
C ASN A 226 3.79 7.17 -17.78
N GLN A 227 2.52 7.42 -17.48
CA GLN A 227 1.41 6.54 -17.88
C GLN A 227 0.85 6.94 -19.24
N LYS A 228 0.66 5.97 -20.13
CA LYS A 228 0.02 6.11 -21.43
C LYS A 228 -0.82 4.88 -21.74
N ARG A 229 -1.58 4.93 -22.83
CA ARG A 229 -2.47 3.86 -23.28
C ARG A 229 -2.26 3.57 -24.76
N PHE A 230 -2.36 2.31 -25.15
CA PHE A 230 -2.50 1.90 -26.54
C PHE A 230 -3.64 0.89 -26.70
N ILE A 231 -4.08 0.71 -27.95
CA ILE A 231 -5.08 -0.29 -28.33
C ILE A 231 -4.39 -1.30 -29.25
N LEU A 232 -4.37 -2.57 -28.86
CA LEU A 232 -3.94 -3.68 -29.70
C LEU A 232 -5.16 -4.15 -30.52
N PRO A 233 -5.16 -3.99 -31.86
CA PRO A 233 -6.33 -4.32 -32.66
C PRO A 233 -6.64 -5.82 -32.68
N ALA A 234 -7.92 -6.17 -32.79
CA ALA A 234 -8.40 -7.54 -32.96
C ALA A 234 -7.64 -8.25 -34.10
N GLY A 235 -7.32 -9.52 -33.89
CA GLY A 235 -6.58 -10.36 -34.83
C GLY A 235 -5.07 -10.12 -34.83
N GLN A 236 -4.53 -9.14 -34.11
CA GLN A 236 -3.09 -8.94 -33.97
C GLN A 236 -2.54 -9.63 -32.72
N THR A 237 -1.34 -10.20 -32.84
CA THR A 237 -0.59 -10.77 -31.72
C THR A 237 0.57 -9.90 -31.29
N GLU A 238 0.94 -8.88 -32.07
CA GLU A 238 2.11 -8.03 -31.81
C GLU A 238 1.84 -6.59 -32.22
N MET A 239 2.40 -5.66 -31.47
CA MET A 239 2.37 -4.24 -31.81
C MET A 239 3.64 -3.55 -31.34
N THR A 240 4.22 -2.71 -32.20
CA THR A 240 5.34 -1.84 -31.85
C THR A 240 4.83 -0.45 -31.48
N ILE A 241 5.28 0.03 -30.33
CA ILE A 241 4.94 1.33 -29.77
C ILE A 241 6.18 2.20 -29.83
N ASN A 242 6.09 3.32 -30.54
CA ASN A 242 7.15 4.31 -30.63
C ASN A 242 6.90 5.38 -29.56
N ASP A 243 7.81 5.48 -28.60
CA ASP A 243 7.73 6.43 -27.49
C ASP A 243 9.13 6.94 -27.13
N SER A 244 9.37 8.23 -27.39
CA SER A 244 10.66 8.87 -27.17
C SER A 244 11.10 8.91 -25.71
N LEU A 245 10.19 8.64 -24.76
CA LEU A 245 10.52 8.54 -23.34
C LEU A 245 11.19 7.22 -22.96
N VAL A 246 11.18 6.23 -23.86
CA VAL A 246 11.82 4.93 -23.65
C VAL A 246 13.32 5.05 -23.87
N LYS A 247 14.07 4.86 -22.79
CA LYS A 247 15.53 4.79 -22.73
C LYS A 247 15.99 3.34 -22.60
N ALA A 248 17.30 3.14 -22.67
CA ALA A 248 17.91 1.82 -22.52
C ALA A 248 17.62 1.19 -21.14
N ASP A 249 17.60 2.01 -20.10
CA ASP A 249 17.39 1.66 -18.69
C ASP A 249 15.93 1.74 -18.21
N SER A 250 14.99 2.17 -19.05
CA SER A 250 13.58 2.27 -18.67
C SER A 250 12.97 0.92 -18.26
N PHE A 251 12.16 0.91 -17.22
CA PHE A 251 11.24 -0.19 -16.93
C PHE A 251 9.88 0.10 -17.57
N ILE A 252 9.30 -0.92 -18.21
CA ILE A 252 7.99 -0.83 -18.86
C ILE A 252 7.05 -1.80 -18.14
N TYR A 253 5.99 -1.26 -17.55
CA TYR A 253 4.93 -2.05 -16.92
C TYR A 253 3.68 -2.02 -17.79
N LEU A 254 3.03 -3.16 -18.01
CA LEU A 254 1.86 -3.31 -18.89
C LEU A 254 0.66 -3.78 -18.05
N VAL A 255 -0.48 -3.11 -18.22
CA VAL A 255 -1.71 -3.39 -17.51
C VAL A 255 -2.87 -3.40 -18.50
N PRO A 256 -3.42 -4.58 -18.86
CA PRO A 256 -4.67 -4.65 -19.61
C PRO A 256 -5.77 -3.92 -18.82
N VAL A 257 -6.49 -3.01 -19.48
CA VAL A 257 -7.54 -2.20 -18.87
C VAL A 257 -8.86 -2.97 -18.83
N ASP A 258 -9.08 -3.78 -19.85
CA ASP A 258 -10.28 -4.58 -20.00
C ASP A 258 -10.06 -6.00 -19.44
N ASN A 259 -11.16 -6.69 -19.12
CA ASN A 259 -11.15 -8.05 -18.55
C ASN A 259 -10.74 -9.15 -19.55
N HIS A 260 -9.85 -8.86 -20.48
CA HIS A 260 -9.28 -9.87 -21.35
C HIS A 260 -8.29 -10.72 -20.54
N ASN A 261 -8.59 -12.01 -20.39
CA ASN A 261 -7.68 -12.98 -19.76
C ASN A 261 -6.46 -13.32 -20.63
N LEU A 262 -6.09 -12.44 -21.57
CA LEU A 262 -4.97 -12.67 -22.48
C LEU A 262 -3.70 -12.02 -21.89
N PRO A 263 -2.64 -12.79 -21.61
CA PRO A 263 -1.41 -12.25 -21.08
C PRO A 263 -0.74 -11.36 -22.13
N VAL A 264 -0.58 -10.07 -21.80
CA VAL A 264 0.22 -9.12 -22.60
C VAL A 264 1.63 -9.12 -22.04
N SER A 265 2.62 -9.33 -22.90
CA SER A 265 4.03 -9.39 -22.52
C SER A 265 4.88 -8.40 -23.32
N LEU A 266 5.99 -7.97 -22.72
CA LEU A 266 7.01 -7.18 -23.41
C LEU A 266 7.92 -8.12 -24.20
N LYS A 267 7.88 -8.05 -25.54
CA LYS A 267 8.70 -8.89 -26.42
C LYS A 267 10.10 -8.32 -26.63
N SER A 268 10.21 -7.03 -26.89
CA SER A 268 11.48 -6.34 -27.08
C SER A 268 11.40 -4.86 -26.72
N LYS A 269 12.54 -4.24 -26.43
CA LYS A 269 12.68 -2.82 -26.11
C LYS A 269 13.93 -2.27 -26.77
N SER A 270 13.83 -1.07 -27.34
CA SER A 270 14.96 -0.28 -27.81
C SER A 270 14.79 1.19 -27.39
N VAL A 271 15.82 2.01 -27.57
CA VAL A 271 15.67 3.45 -27.33
C VAL A 271 14.62 3.99 -28.31
N GLY A 272 13.62 4.70 -27.77
CA GLY A 272 12.52 5.27 -28.54
C GLY A 272 11.34 4.34 -28.82
N GLY A 273 11.33 3.09 -28.33
CA GLY A 273 10.17 2.22 -28.51
C GLY A 273 10.28 0.80 -27.96
N PHE A 274 9.18 0.07 -28.02
CA PHE A 274 9.11 -1.32 -27.58
C PHE A 274 8.04 -2.09 -28.35
N THR A 275 8.16 -3.41 -28.36
CA THR A 275 7.18 -4.32 -28.96
C THR A 275 6.53 -5.15 -27.89
N VAL A 276 5.20 -5.19 -27.89
CA VAL A 276 4.38 -6.06 -27.04
C VAL A 276 3.87 -7.25 -27.83
N SER A 277 3.60 -8.36 -27.13
CA SER A 277 3.04 -9.57 -27.72
C SER A 277 1.94 -10.21 -26.87
N LEU A 278 1.04 -10.92 -27.54
CA LEU A 278 0.09 -11.87 -26.99
C LEU A 278 0.46 -13.29 -27.39
N ASP A 279 0.11 -14.25 -26.54
CA ASP A 279 0.28 -15.68 -26.83
C ASP A 279 -0.70 -16.19 -27.92
N SER A 280 -1.85 -15.51 -28.07
CA SER A 280 -2.85 -15.81 -29.10
C SER A 280 -3.58 -14.55 -29.56
N ALA A 281 -4.06 -14.57 -30.81
CA ALA A 281 -4.75 -13.43 -31.40
C ALA A 281 -6.07 -13.16 -30.67
N ALA A 282 -6.30 -11.90 -30.28
CA ALA A 282 -7.53 -11.48 -29.65
C ALA A 282 -8.69 -11.41 -30.67
N THR A 283 -9.90 -11.74 -30.25
CA THR A 283 -11.11 -11.59 -31.09
C THR A 283 -11.68 -10.17 -31.07
N GLU A 284 -11.18 -9.33 -30.17
CA GLU A 284 -11.62 -7.96 -29.93
C GLU A 284 -10.39 -7.07 -29.71
N ASP A 285 -10.55 -5.75 -29.87
CA ASP A 285 -9.52 -4.77 -29.57
C ASP A 285 -9.22 -4.79 -28.07
N ILE A 286 -7.94 -4.74 -27.67
CA ILE A 286 -7.54 -4.74 -26.26
C ILE A 286 -6.93 -3.39 -25.88
N SER A 287 -7.51 -2.70 -24.90
CA SER A 287 -6.88 -1.51 -24.31
C SER A 287 -5.85 -1.91 -23.26
N VAL A 288 -4.64 -1.36 -23.37
CA VAL A 288 -3.53 -1.62 -22.44
C VAL A 288 -2.95 -0.29 -21.97
N ASP A 289 -2.94 -0.10 -20.65
CA ASP A 289 -2.17 0.96 -20.01
C ASP A 289 -0.72 0.51 -19.88
N TYR A 290 0.21 1.43 -20.15
CA TYR A 290 1.63 1.19 -19.93
C TYR A 290 2.27 2.33 -19.14
N PHE A 291 3.24 1.96 -18.31
CA PHE A 291 3.99 2.88 -17.47
C PHE A 291 5.47 2.78 -17.85
N ILE A 292 6.08 3.93 -18.18
CA ILE A 292 7.52 4.05 -18.37
C ILE A 292 8.12 4.64 -17.11
N ILE A 293 8.94 3.86 -16.42
CA ILE A 293 9.70 4.30 -15.26
C ILE A 293 11.15 4.48 -15.70
N ASN A 294 11.61 5.73 -15.68
CA ASN A 294 13.00 6.07 -15.95
C ASN A 294 13.75 6.22 -14.62
N GLU A 295 14.93 5.62 -14.54
CA GLU A 295 15.91 5.93 -13.48
C GLU A 295 16.70 7.23 -13.80
#